data_AF-A0A6J7MD60-F1
#
_entry.id   AF-A0A6J7MD60-F1
#
_cell.length_a   1.000
_cell.length_b   1.000
_cell.length_c   1.000
_cell.angle_alpha   90.00
_cell.angle_beta   90.00
_cell.angle_gamma   90.00
#
_symmetry.space_group_name_H-M   'P 1'
#
loop_
_entity.id
_entity.type
_entity.pdbx_description
1 polymer ?
#
loop_
_entity_poly.entity_id
_entity_poly.type
_entity_poly.pdbx_seq_one_letter_code
_entity_poly.pdbx_strand_id
1 'polypeptide(L)'
;MGVSSGLDPLITQRFRLDGGTGVATLTEAVEAALNGETSRLGRLLAPMGIRYIVVINRPAPEPFASAEVPMPVPALAALREQLDLREVEINPGVVLFQTGAPWPLRSNVSDLNLPSDGAPTLEQQLGNGWAAPPAVLGTNPGTKFSGTVLGDQQIAQSVTADPGWHMKQDSQDDAQRTDLFGWSQQFKTSSGGSVTLAWVTPLSLRALQLLQVLGLLGLLVLAIRNPRMFPRSSKRGSAEIAGQRVVVGPDGLQPEQTTATSAASALRNTADLSQDPGAESAEHPSSGTGPGEEGEQA
;
A
#
# COMPACT_ATOMS: atom_id res chain seq x y z
N MET A 1 9.59 -5.41 -1.51
CA MET A 1 10.62 -4.65 -2.26
C MET A 1 11.17 -5.53 -3.36
N GLY A 2 10.75 -5.31 -4.61
CA GLY A 2 11.25 -6.02 -5.79
C GLY A 2 12.28 -5.14 -6.50
N VAL A 3 13.40 -5.73 -6.89
CA VAL A 3 14.51 -5.02 -7.56
C VAL A 3 14.58 -5.55 -8.98
N SER A 4 14.55 -4.67 -9.98
CA SER A 4 14.87 -5.04 -11.37
C SER A 4 16.19 -4.37 -11.78
N SER A 5 17.05 -5.14 -12.43
CA SER A 5 18.27 -4.65 -13.06
C SER A 5 18.09 -4.71 -14.57
N GLY A 6 17.62 -3.63 -15.18
CA GLY A 6 17.50 -3.54 -16.65
C GLY A 6 16.50 -2.51 -17.16
N LEU A 7 16.50 -2.31 -18.48
CA LEU A 7 15.51 -1.55 -19.25
C LEU A 7 14.19 -2.30 -19.46
N ASP A 8 14.11 -3.55 -18.99
CA ASP A 8 12.88 -4.33 -18.91
C ASP A 8 12.27 -4.16 -17.51
N PRO A 9 11.30 -3.25 -17.32
CA PRO A 9 10.55 -3.20 -16.08
C PRO A 9 9.70 -4.46 -16.00
N LEU A 10 10.25 -5.53 -15.43
CA LEU A 10 9.43 -6.61 -14.91
C LEU A 10 8.57 -5.99 -13.80
N ILE A 11 7.29 -5.77 -14.09
CA ILE A 11 6.25 -5.47 -13.09
C ILE A 11 6.06 -6.75 -12.28
N THR A 12 7.05 -7.07 -11.44
CA THR A 12 7.07 -8.33 -10.68
C THR A 12 6.09 -8.30 -9.52
N GLN A 13 5.72 -7.10 -9.03
CA GLN A 13 4.96 -6.98 -7.79
C GLN A 13 4.01 -5.77 -7.84
N ARG A 14 2.71 -6.05 -7.96
CA ARG A 14 1.63 -5.11 -7.60
C ARG A 14 1.40 -5.25 -6.10
N PHE A 15 2.14 -4.50 -5.29
CA PHE A 15 1.85 -4.44 -3.86
C PHE A 15 0.67 -3.51 -3.63
N ARG A 16 -0.26 -3.92 -2.76
CA ARG A 16 -1.06 -2.93 -2.05
C ARG A 16 -0.07 -2.19 -1.14
N LEU A 17 -0.23 -0.88 -1.00
CA LEU A 17 0.49 -0.11 0.01
C LEU A 17 -0.24 -0.37 1.33
N ASP A 18 -0.09 -1.57 1.89
CA ASP A 18 -0.85 -2.08 3.04
C ASP A 18 -0.28 -1.67 4.41
N GLY A 19 0.65 -0.69 4.42
CA GLY A 19 1.09 0.03 5.62
C GLY A 19 2.60 0.03 5.85
N GLY A 20 3.01 0.68 6.94
CA GLY A 20 4.41 0.86 7.36
C GLY A 20 4.89 2.31 7.25
N THR A 21 5.89 2.67 8.04
CA THR A 21 6.43 4.05 8.09
C THR A 21 6.95 4.53 6.73
N GLY A 22 7.60 3.66 5.95
CA GLY A 22 8.06 4.00 4.59
C GLY A 22 6.94 4.35 3.61
N VAL A 23 5.78 3.70 3.75
CA VAL A 23 4.59 4.01 2.94
C VAL A 23 3.98 5.34 3.40
N ALA A 24 3.88 5.57 4.71
CA ALA A 24 3.37 6.84 5.25
C ALA A 24 4.23 8.02 4.79
N THR A 25 5.55 7.94 4.91
CA THR A 25 6.47 8.99 4.44
C THR A 25 6.41 9.18 2.92
N LEU A 26 6.21 8.11 2.14
CA LEU A 26 6.02 8.22 0.70
C LEU A 26 4.73 8.99 0.37
N THR A 27 3.63 8.66 1.05
CA THR A 27 2.34 9.35 0.87
C THR A 27 2.44 10.82 1.26
N GLU A 28 3.04 11.12 2.42
CA GLU A 28 3.27 12.51 2.88
C GLU A 28 4.11 13.31 1.86
N ALA A 29 5.17 12.72 1.32
CA ALA A 29 6.01 13.39 0.31
C ALA A 29 5.23 13.71 -0.98
N VAL A 30 4.40 12.77 -1.44
CA VAL A 30 3.56 12.97 -2.64
C VAL A 30 2.47 14.00 -2.36
N GLU A 31 1.78 13.93 -1.23
CA GLU A 31 0.77 14.90 -0.83
C GLU A 31 1.35 16.31 -0.71
N ALA A 32 2.53 16.47 -0.11
CA ALA A 32 3.23 17.74 -0.04
C ALA A 32 3.51 18.31 -1.45
N ALA A 33 3.86 17.47 -2.42
CA ALA A 33 4.06 17.92 -3.80
C ALA A 33 2.74 18.33 -4.46
N LEU A 34 1.67 17.55 -4.26
CA LEU A 34 0.34 17.84 -4.79
C LEU A 34 -0.27 19.13 -4.21
N ASN A 35 0.05 19.44 -2.96
CA ASN A 35 -0.39 20.65 -2.25
C ASN A 35 0.53 21.87 -2.51
N GLY A 36 1.60 21.71 -3.29
CA GLY A 36 2.57 22.79 -3.57
C GLY A 36 3.49 23.14 -2.39
N GLU A 37 3.56 22.29 -1.38
CA GLU A 37 4.40 22.47 -0.19
C GLU A 37 5.88 22.12 -0.46
N THR A 38 6.15 21.44 -1.57
CA THR A 38 7.51 21.16 -2.04
C THR A 38 7.64 21.34 -3.55
N SER A 39 8.81 21.83 -3.95
CA SER A 39 9.27 21.90 -5.34
C SER A 39 10.40 20.89 -5.64
N ARG A 40 10.64 19.97 -4.70
CA ARG A 40 11.75 19.00 -4.73
C ARG A 40 11.33 17.60 -4.29
N LEU A 41 10.28 17.07 -4.90
CA LEU A 41 9.78 15.71 -4.64
C LEU A 41 10.84 14.65 -4.94
N GLY A 42 11.60 14.79 -6.03
CA GLY A 42 12.62 13.81 -6.42
C GLY A 42 13.65 13.53 -5.32
N ARG A 43 14.02 14.55 -4.55
CA ARG A 43 14.92 14.45 -3.41
C ARG A 43 14.31 13.71 -2.22
N LEU A 44 13.00 13.82 -2.00
CA LEU A 44 12.31 13.06 -0.94
C LEU A 44 12.21 11.57 -1.31
N LEU A 45 12.05 11.28 -2.60
CA LEU A 45 11.93 9.91 -3.12
C LEU A 45 13.28 9.22 -3.35
N ALA A 46 14.36 9.98 -3.54
CA ALA A 46 15.69 9.46 -3.84
C ALA A 46 16.22 8.48 -2.77
N PRO A 47 16.13 8.76 -1.45
CA PRO A 47 16.54 7.82 -0.40
C PRO A 47 15.75 6.52 -0.38
N MET A 48 14.53 6.52 -0.93
CA MET A 48 13.69 5.32 -1.09
C MET A 48 14.10 4.47 -2.30
N GLY A 49 15.13 4.88 -3.06
CA GLY A 49 15.57 4.19 -4.27
C GLY A 49 14.59 4.31 -5.44
N ILE A 50 13.63 5.24 -5.37
CA ILE A 50 12.63 5.45 -6.42
C ILE A 50 13.27 6.23 -7.55
N ARG A 51 13.43 5.58 -8.71
CA ARG A 51 14.04 6.17 -9.91
C ARG A 51 13.02 6.76 -10.87
N TYR A 52 11.84 6.18 -10.94
CA TYR A 52 10.83 6.47 -11.94
C TYR A 52 9.45 6.56 -11.29
N ILE A 53 8.70 7.58 -11.67
CA ILE A 53 7.28 7.76 -11.33
C ILE A 53 6.53 7.62 -12.64
N VAL A 54 5.63 6.65 -12.71
CA VAL A 54 4.82 6.39 -13.91
C VAL A 54 3.42 6.91 -13.66
N VAL A 55 2.98 7.83 -14.53
CA VAL A 55 1.68 8.47 -14.47
C VAL A 55 0.90 8.02 -15.69
N ILE A 56 -0.13 7.20 -15.45
CA ILE A 56 -0.93 6.56 -16.52
C ILE A 56 -2.18 7.41 -16.75
N ASN A 57 -2.25 8.07 -17.91
CA ASN A 57 -3.34 8.99 -18.25
C ASN A 57 -4.55 8.28 -18.88
N ARG A 58 -4.43 7.01 -19.27
CA ARG A 58 -5.54 6.20 -19.80
C ARG A 58 -5.42 4.75 -19.31
N PRO A 59 -6.47 4.17 -18.72
CA PRO A 59 -6.43 2.80 -18.19
C PRO A 59 -6.37 1.71 -19.27
N ALA A 60 -6.75 2.00 -20.53
CA ALA A 60 -6.56 1.11 -21.68
C ALA A 60 -6.47 1.89 -23.01
N PRO A 61 -5.78 1.35 -24.04
CA PRO A 61 -5.95 1.77 -25.43
C PRO A 61 -7.35 1.47 -25.98
N GLU A 62 -7.82 2.24 -26.97
CA GLU A 62 -9.04 1.95 -27.73
C GLU A 62 -9.03 0.49 -28.27
N PRO A 63 -10.13 -0.30 -28.15
CA PRO A 63 -11.48 0.04 -27.68
C PRO A 63 -11.83 -0.48 -26.26
N PHE A 64 -10.83 -0.75 -25.41
CA PHE A 64 -11.04 -1.53 -24.16
C PHE A 64 -11.43 -0.69 -22.93
N ALA A 65 -11.61 0.62 -23.05
CA ALA A 65 -12.09 1.47 -21.96
C ALA A 65 -13.08 2.53 -22.48
N SER A 66 -14.34 2.41 -22.07
CA SER A 66 -15.41 3.39 -22.35
C SER A 66 -15.47 4.53 -21.32
N ALA A 67 -14.56 4.52 -20.34
CA ALA A 67 -14.50 5.50 -19.26
C ALA A 67 -13.08 6.07 -19.17
N GLU A 68 -12.92 7.32 -19.58
CA GLU A 68 -11.83 8.16 -19.12
C GLU A 68 -12.00 8.30 -17.61
N VAL A 69 -11.17 7.65 -16.80
CA VAL A 69 -10.99 8.10 -15.42
C VAL A 69 -10.09 9.31 -15.55
N PRO A 70 -10.62 10.56 -15.43
CA PRO A 70 -9.78 11.72 -15.55
C PRO A 70 -8.80 11.62 -14.38
N MET A 71 -7.51 11.57 -14.71
CA MET A 71 -6.50 11.92 -13.72
C MET A 71 -6.91 13.28 -13.13
N PRO A 72 -6.79 13.50 -11.81
CA PRO A 72 -6.88 14.86 -11.31
C PRO A 72 -5.80 15.66 -12.05
N VAL A 73 -6.21 16.47 -13.02
CA VAL A 73 -5.35 17.38 -13.80
C VAL A 73 -4.37 18.16 -12.90
N PRO A 74 -4.72 18.53 -11.65
CA PRO A 74 -3.78 19.13 -10.71
C PRO A 74 -2.54 18.28 -10.40
N ALA A 75 -2.63 16.94 -10.39
CA ALA A 75 -1.51 16.08 -9.99
C ALA A 75 -0.38 16.04 -11.03
N LEU A 76 -0.73 16.00 -12.32
CA LEU A 76 0.28 16.03 -13.38
C LEU A 76 0.98 17.39 -13.45
N ALA A 77 0.24 18.48 -13.25
CA ALA A 77 0.80 19.82 -13.16
C ALA A 77 1.78 19.93 -11.96
N ALA A 78 1.35 19.49 -10.78
CA ALA A 78 2.19 19.49 -9.58
C ALA A 78 3.51 18.72 -9.74
N LEU A 79 3.49 17.58 -10.45
CA LEU A 79 4.70 16.81 -10.76
C LEU A 79 5.63 17.52 -11.76
N ARG A 80 5.08 18.26 -12.73
CA ARG A 80 5.85 19.06 -13.69
C ARG A 80 6.49 20.30 -13.07
N GLU A 81 5.90 20.82 -12.00
CA GLU A 81 6.43 21.96 -11.24
C GLU A 81 7.64 21.59 -10.36
N GLN A 82 7.92 20.30 -10.20
CA GLN A 82 9.07 19.84 -9.41
C GLN A 82 10.38 20.12 -10.14
N LEU A 83 11.32 20.77 -9.46
CA LEU A 83 12.61 21.20 -10.01
C LEU A 83 13.62 20.05 -10.17
N ASP A 84 13.34 18.90 -9.55
CA ASP A 84 14.23 17.73 -9.50
C ASP A 84 13.63 16.47 -10.13
N LEU A 85 12.53 16.63 -10.87
CA LEU A 85 11.95 15.62 -11.73
C LEU A 85 12.16 15.97 -13.19
N ARG A 86 12.52 14.96 -13.99
CA ARG A 86 12.64 15.09 -15.44
C ARG A 86 11.55 14.29 -16.12
N GLU A 87 10.68 14.95 -16.87
CA GLU A 87 9.71 14.28 -17.74
C GLU A 87 10.43 13.56 -18.89
N VAL A 88 10.07 12.30 -19.11
CA VAL A 88 10.55 11.42 -20.17
C VAL A 88 9.33 10.95 -20.95
N GLU A 89 9.23 11.37 -22.20
CA GLU A 89 8.13 10.97 -23.07
C GLU A 89 8.41 9.57 -23.62
N ILE A 90 7.46 8.63 -23.43
CA ILE A 90 7.60 7.24 -23.89
C ILE A 90 6.51 6.82 -24.88
N ASN A 91 5.24 7.14 -24.63
CA ASN A 91 4.11 6.79 -25.50
C ASN A 91 2.92 7.73 -25.18
N PRO A 92 2.13 8.18 -26.17
CA PRO A 92 0.86 8.85 -25.91
C PRO A 92 -0.01 8.08 -24.91
N GLY A 93 -0.24 8.67 -23.74
CA GLY A 93 -1.05 8.09 -22.66
C GLY A 93 -0.29 7.69 -21.39
N VAL A 94 1.06 7.72 -21.41
CA VAL A 94 1.89 7.51 -20.22
C VAL A 94 2.93 8.62 -20.10
N VAL A 95 2.99 9.25 -18.93
CA VAL A 95 4.03 10.23 -18.59
C VAL A 95 4.97 9.59 -17.56
N LEU A 96 6.27 9.61 -17.86
CA LEU A 96 7.30 9.08 -16.98
C LEU A 96 8.09 10.25 -16.39
N PHE A 97 8.21 10.33 -15.06
CA PHE A 97 9.12 11.26 -14.40
C PHE A 97 10.33 10.50 -13.86
N GLN A 98 11.53 10.94 -14.19
CA GLN A 98 12.79 10.41 -13.68
C GLN A 98 13.31 11.28 -12.54
N THR A 99 13.71 10.66 -11.42
CA THR A 99 14.39 11.33 -10.32
C THR A 99 15.87 11.55 -10.65
N GLY A 100 16.41 12.71 -10.27
CA GLY A 100 17.79 13.10 -10.63
C GLY A 100 18.90 12.22 -10.04
N ALA A 101 18.67 11.61 -8.87
CA ALA A 101 19.69 10.84 -8.17
C ALA A 101 19.11 9.80 -7.20
N PRO A 102 18.47 8.73 -7.71
CA PRO A 102 17.98 7.66 -6.85
C PRO A 102 19.13 6.99 -6.10
N TRP A 103 18.94 6.75 -4.81
CA TRP A 103 19.95 6.06 -4.01
C TRP A 103 20.01 4.58 -4.40
N PRO A 104 21.21 3.98 -4.43
CA PRO A 104 21.35 2.54 -4.41
C PRO A 104 20.68 1.97 -3.15
N LEU A 105 20.07 0.78 -3.27
CA LEU A 105 19.35 0.13 -2.17
C LEU A 105 20.18 -0.07 -0.90
N ARG A 106 21.50 -0.13 -1.07
CA ARG A 106 22.50 -0.18 -0.02
C ARG A 106 23.56 0.83 -0.41
N SER A 107 23.73 1.88 0.39
CA SER A 107 24.61 3.00 0.06
C SER A 107 25.42 3.46 1.26
N ASN A 108 26.62 3.96 1.02
CA ASN A 108 27.43 4.58 2.06
C ASN A 108 27.03 6.05 2.20
N VAL A 109 26.46 6.39 3.35
CA VAL A 109 25.93 7.72 3.68
C VAL A 109 26.81 8.50 4.65
N SER A 110 28.04 8.04 4.90
CA SER A 110 28.96 8.68 5.84
C SER A 110 29.20 10.15 5.50
N ASP A 111 29.31 10.47 4.22
CA ASP A 111 29.57 11.84 3.74
C ASP A 111 28.40 12.80 3.96
N LEU A 112 27.18 12.28 4.23
CA LEU A 112 26.02 13.10 4.54
C LEU A 112 26.06 13.69 5.96
N ASN A 113 26.97 13.18 6.81
CA ASN A 113 27.20 13.63 8.18
C ASN A 113 25.90 13.75 9.01
N LEU A 114 24.96 12.83 8.79
CA LEU A 114 23.65 12.88 9.44
C LEU A 114 23.81 12.80 10.97
N PRO A 115 22.93 13.50 11.73
CA PRO A 115 22.91 13.35 13.17
C PRO A 115 22.57 11.92 13.59
N SER A 116 22.81 11.60 14.86
CA SER A 116 22.63 10.24 15.40
C SER A 116 21.19 9.72 15.34
N ASP A 117 20.20 10.61 15.20
CA ASP A 117 18.79 10.28 15.01
C ASP A 117 18.44 9.97 13.54
N GLY A 118 19.40 10.11 12.62
CA GLY A 118 19.23 9.85 11.20
C GLY A 118 18.33 10.87 10.48
N ALA A 119 17.99 12.00 11.11
CA ALA A 119 17.17 13.04 10.53
C ALA A 119 18.05 14.21 10.02
N PRO A 120 17.99 14.56 8.72
CA PRO A 120 18.84 15.62 8.18
C PRO A 120 18.39 16.99 8.70
N THR A 121 19.35 17.83 9.11
CA THR A 121 19.08 19.22 9.50
C THR A 121 18.74 20.07 8.26
N LEU A 122 18.12 21.24 8.46
CA LEU A 122 17.83 22.16 7.34
C LEU A 122 19.10 22.55 6.56
N GLU A 123 20.21 22.79 7.27
CA GLU A 123 21.49 23.10 6.64
C GLU A 123 21.98 21.94 5.76
N GLN A 124 21.88 20.70 6.24
CA GLN A 124 22.23 19.50 5.47
C GLN A 124 21.29 19.30 4.29
N GLN A 125 19.99 19.57 4.44
CA GLN A 125 19.04 19.49 3.32
C GLN A 125 19.34 20.53 2.24
N LEU A 126 19.89 21.68 2.59
CA LEU A 126 20.28 22.73 1.63
C LEU A 126 21.68 22.49 1.03
N GLY A 127 22.61 21.96 1.84
CA GLY A 127 24.02 21.78 1.47
C GLY A 127 24.36 20.43 0.85
N ASN A 128 23.59 19.37 1.14
CA ASN A 128 23.78 18.07 0.50
C ASN A 128 23.38 18.21 -0.96
N GLY A 129 24.38 18.21 -1.84
CA GLY A 129 24.20 18.28 -3.27
C GLY A 129 23.30 17.14 -3.79
N TRP A 130 22.88 17.23 -5.05
CA TRP A 130 21.98 16.24 -5.65
C TRP A 130 22.64 14.91 -5.99
N ALA A 131 23.78 14.56 -5.39
CA ALA A 131 24.50 13.35 -5.72
C ALA A 131 23.94 12.15 -4.96
N ALA A 132 23.76 11.02 -5.64
CA ALA A 132 23.45 9.77 -4.97
C ALA A 132 24.69 9.27 -4.21
N PRO A 133 24.54 8.79 -2.97
CA PRO A 133 25.63 8.17 -2.23
C PRO A 133 26.13 6.92 -2.97
N PRO A 134 27.43 6.57 -2.83
CA PRO A 134 28.01 5.44 -3.53
C PRO A 134 27.36 4.12 -3.10
N ALA A 135 27.13 3.24 -4.08
CA ALA A 135 26.57 1.91 -3.84
C ALA A 135 27.56 1.05 -3.06
N VAL A 136 27.03 0.31 -2.09
CA VAL A 136 27.80 -0.66 -1.30
C VAL A 136 27.05 -1.98 -1.22
N LEU A 137 27.80 -3.07 -1.06
CA LEU A 137 27.30 -4.44 -1.05
C LEU A 137 26.69 -4.90 -2.40
N GLY A 138 26.47 -6.20 -2.52
CA GLY A 138 25.88 -6.79 -3.72
C GLY A 138 24.50 -6.22 -4.08
N THR A 139 24.22 -6.11 -5.38
CA THR A 139 22.94 -5.62 -5.95
C THR A 139 21.95 -6.74 -6.26
N ASN A 140 22.36 -7.99 -6.11
CA ASN A 140 21.53 -9.16 -6.38
C ASN A 140 20.23 -9.11 -5.56
N PRO A 141 19.13 -9.69 -6.07
CA PRO A 141 17.93 -9.89 -5.26
C PRO A 141 18.20 -10.92 -4.15
N GLY A 142 17.48 -10.81 -3.04
CA GLY A 142 17.56 -11.79 -1.96
C GLY A 142 17.45 -11.15 -0.58
N THR A 143 17.91 -11.89 0.42
CA THR A 143 17.88 -11.51 1.83
C THR A 143 19.25 -11.56 2.49
N LYS A 144 20.32 -11.70 1.69
CA LYS A 144 21.71 -11.73 2.14
C LYS A 144 22.59 -11.04 1.11
N PHE A 145 23.40 -10.09 1.55
CA PHE A 145 24.27 -9.28 0.72
C PHE A 145 25.62 -9.15 1.41
N SER A 146 26.70 -9.22 0.63
CA SER A 146 28.06 -9.03 1.15
C SER A 146 28.80 -7.99 0.31
N GLY A 147 29.83 -7.40 0.91
CA GLY A 147 30.70 -6.45 0.24
C GLY A 147 31.83 -6.00 1.17
N THR A 148 32.69 -5.11 0.69
CA THR A 148 33.82 -4.59 1.45
C THR A 148 33.59 -3.12 1.77
N VAL A 149 33.87 -2.75 3.02
CA VAL A 149 33.81 -1.36 3.51
C VAL A 149 35.20 -0.88 3.88
N LEU A 150 35.43 0.44 3.75
CA LEU A 150 36.70 1.08 4.03
C LEU A 150 36.59 1.90 5.32
N GLY A 151 36.92 1.30 6.45
CA GLY A 151 36.92 1.96 7.76
C GLY A 151 35.53 2.06 8.41
N ASP A 152 35.39 3.06 9.28
CA ASP A 152 34.10 3.44 9.89
C ASP A 152 33.21 4.07 8.81
N GLN A 153 32.13 3.38 8.46
CA GLN A 153 31.14 3.82 7.48
C GLN A 153 29.72 3.64 8.03
N GLN A 154 28.84 4.56 7.65
CA GLN A 154 27.40 4.44 7.80
C GLN A 154 26.79 3.88 6.51
N ILE A 155 26.17 2.72 6.62
CA ILE A 155 25.57 2.02 5.49
C ILE A 155 24.04 2.10 5.61
N ALA A 156 23.40 2.85 4.72
CA ALA A 156 21.96 2.98 4.63
C ALA A 156 21.34 1.84 3.83
N GLN A 157 20.09 1.48 4.18
CA GLN A 157 19.29 0.55 3.39
C GLN A 157 17.97 1.20 2.96
N SER A 158 17.73 1.35 1.66
CA SER A 158 16.51 1.96 1.10
C SER A 158 15.30 1.03 1.15
N VAL A 159 14.99 0.50 2.33
CA VAL A 159 13.80 -0.29 2.63
C VAL A 159 13.23 0.16 3.97
N THR A 160 11.95 -0.10 4.20
CA THR A 160 11.33 0.15 5.51
C THR A 160 12.12 -0.53 6.61
N ALA A 161 12.42 0.20 7.69
CA ALA A 161 13.15 -0.29 8.85
C ALA A 161 12.48 -1.56 9.39
N ASP A 162 13.30 -2.58 9.63
CA ASP A 162 12.79 -3.84 10.15
C ASP A 162 13.86 -4.52 11.03
N PRO A 163 13.51 -4.92 12.27
CA PRO A 163 14.44 -5.52 13.21
C PRO A 163 15.04 -6.85 12.74
N GLY A 164 14.47 -7.50 11.72
CA GLY A 164 14.99 -8.74 11.14
C GLY A 164 16.26 -8.55 10.31
N TRP A 165 16.69 -7.33 10.00
CA TRP A 165 17.95 -7.07 9.30
C TRP A 165 19.12 -6.92 10.27
N HIS A 166 20.16 -7.71 10.02
CA HIS A 166 21.40 -7.71 10.81
C HIS A 166 22.59 -7.56 9.87
N MET A 167 23.51 -6.67 10.22
CA MET A 167 24.79 -6.56 9.53
C MET A 167 25.89 -7.13 10.41
N LYS A 168 26.64 -8.08 9.87
CA LYS A 168 27.82 -8.66 10.50
C LYS A 168 29.07 -8.20 9.81
N GLN A 169 30.06 -7.84 10.60
CA GLN A 169 31.39 -7.53 10.12
C GLN A 169 32.35 -8.66 10.48
N ASP A 170 32.83 -9.39 9.47
CA ASP A 170 33.67 -10.58 9.63
C ASP A 170 33.14 -11.55 10.72
N SER A 171 33.92 -11.79 11.78
CA SER A 171 33.56 -12.64 12.93
C SER A 171 33.16 -11.86 14.19
N GLN A 172 32.88 -10.56 14.05
CA GLN A 172 32.51 -9.69 15.16
C GLN A 172 31.00 -9.72 15.44
N ASP A 173 30.61 -9.02 16.50
CA ASP A 173 29.22 -8.77 16.84
C ASP A 173 28.48 -8.01 15.73
N ASP A 174 27.15 -8.06 15.80
CA ASP A 174 26.29 -7.33 14.87
C ASP A 174 26.55 -5.82 14.97
N ALA A 175 26.68 -5.18 13.80
CA ALA A 175 26.80 -3.75 13.68
C ALA A 175 25.59 -3.04 14.29
N GLN A 176 25.82 -1.87 14.89
CA GLN A 176 24.75 -1.10 15.51
C GLN A 176 23.78 -0.62 14.43
N ARG A 177 22.52 -1.05 14.56
CA ARG A 177 21.39 -0.56 13.75
C ARG A 177 20.81 0.71 14.38
N THR A 178 20.58 1.72 13.56
CA THR A 178 19.88 2.96 13.96
C THR A 178 18.86 3.33 12.89
N ASP A 179 17.88 4.14 13.27
CA ASP A 179 16.86 4.63 12.35
C ASP A 179 17.45 5.68 11.42
N LEU A 180 16.86 5.78 10.22
CA LEU A 180 17.26 6.72 9.19
C LEU A 180 16.00 7.33 8.56
N PHE A 181 15.91 8.66 8.52
CA PHE A 181 14.75 9.41 8.00
C PHE A 181 13.40 9.05 8.63
N GLY A 182 13.37 8.38 9.80
CA GLY A 182 12.15 7.95 10.49
C GLY A 182 11.40 6.78 9.83
N TRP A 183 11.85 6.28 8.67
CA TRP A 183 11.22 5.15 7.98
C TRP A 183 12.19 4.05 7.56
N SER A 184 13.48 4.36 7.43
CA SER A 184 14.56 3.51 6.99
C SER A 184 15.50 3.18 8.15
N GLN A 185 16.57 2.45 7.86
CA GLN A 185 17.58 2.07 8.83
C GLN A 185 18.98 2.17 8.22
N GLN A 186 19.95 2.35 9.11
CA GLN A 186 21.36 2.35 8.79
C GLN A 186 22.17 1.53 9.78
N PHE A 187 23.35 1.10 9.34
CA PHE A 187 24.27 0.29 10.13
C PHE A 187 25.62 0.98 10.20
N LYS A 188 26.13 1.16 11.43
CA LYS A 188 27.46 1.70 11.65
C LYS A 188 28.49 0.57 11.68
N THR A 189 29.51 0.67 10.83
CA THR A 189 30.64 -0.25 10.79
C THR A 189 31.81 0.32 11.62
N SER A 190 32.59 -0.54 12.27
CA SER A 190 33.64 -0.08 13.21
C SER A 190 35.04 -0.09 12.60
N SER A 191 35.23 -0.89 11.54
CA SER A 191 36.52 -1.06 10.87
C SER A 191 36.34 -1.32 9.37
N GLY A 192 37.42 -1.25 8.59
CA GLY A 192 37.38 -1.78 7.22
C GLY A 192 37.30 -3.30 7.22
N GLY A 193 36.72 -3.91 6.19
CA GLY A 193 36.63 -5.36 6.09
C GLY A 193 35.43 -5.87 5.30
N SER A 194 35.21 -7.19 5.36
CA SER A 194 34.05 -7.82 4.72
C SER A 194 32.83 -7.69 5.62
N VAL A 195 31.76 -7.14 5.07
CA VAL A 195 30.48 -6.99 5.77
C VAL A 195 29.42 -7.79 5.06
N THR A 196 28.54 -8.39 5.85
CA THR A 196 27.40 -9.17 5.37
C THR A 196 26.13 -8.67 6.04
N LEU A 197 25.22 -8.12 5.24
CA LEU A 197 23.86 -7.77 5.64
C LEU A 197 22.94 -8.95 5.34
N ALA A 198 22.24 -9.46 6.34
CA ALA A 198 21.34 -10.58 6.18
C ALA A 198 20.05 -10.39 6.98
N TRP A 199 18.96 -10.91 6.42
CA TRP A 199 17.72 -11.09 7.16
C TRP A 199 17.80 -12.34 8.04
N VAL A 200 17.49 -12.19 9.32
CA VAL A 200 17.43 -13.28 10.29
C VAL A 200 16.01 -13.41 10.80
N THR A 201 15.40 -14.59 10.60
CA THR A 201 14.08 -14.86 11.16
C THR A 201 14.19 -15.03 12.68
N PRO A 202 13.40 -14.31 13.48
CA PRO A 202 13.38 -14.50 14.93
C PRO A 202 13.04 -15.94 15.30
N LEU A 203 13.76 -16.51 16.28
CA LEU A 203 13.53 -17.88 16.74
C LEU A 203 12.12 -18.08 17.30
N SER A 204 11.49 -17.03 17.85
CA SER A 204 10.11 -17.04 18.35
C SER A 204 9.10 -17.35 17.25
N LEU A 205 9.24 -16.74 16.08
CA LEU A 205 8.41 -17.03 14.90
C LEU A 205 8.60 -18.46 14.42
N ARG A 206 9.84 -18.97 14.45
CA ARG A 206 10.11 -20.39 14.12
C ARG A 206 9.49 -21.35 15.14
N ALA A 207 9.55 -21.02 16.43
CA ALA A 207 8.91 -21.82 17.48
C ALA A 207 7.38 -21.82 17.34
N LEU A 208 6.78 -20.67 17.01
CA LEU A 208 5.35 -20.56 16.78
C LEU A 208 4.91 -21.35 15.53
N GLN A 209 5.69 -21.29 14.44
CA GLN A 209 5.47 -22.11 13.25
C GLN A 209 5.60 -23.60 13.56
N LEU A 210 6.60 -24.02 14.34
CA LEU A 210 6.72 -25.41 14.81
C LEU A 210 5.50 -25.83 15.62
N LEU A 211 5.04 -24.99 16.55
CA LEU A 211 3.84 -25.25 17.34
C LEU A 211 2.59 -25.36 16.45
N GLN A 212 2.46 -24.50 15.44
CA GLN A 212 1.37 -24.58 14.45
C GLN A 212 1.40 -25.89 13.67
N VAL A 213 2.57 -26.30 13.18
CA VAL A 213 2.75 -27.56 12.44
C VAL A 213 2.42 -28.76 13.34
N LEU A 214 2.92 -28.76 14.59
CA LEU A 214 2.61 -29.80 15.58
C LEU A 214 1.12 -29.83 15.93
N GLY A 215 0.47 -28.67 16.04
CA GLY A 215 -0.97 -28.54 16.26
C GLY A 215 -1.79 -29.14 15.12
N LEU A 216 -1.43 -28.84 13.86
CA LEU A 216 -2.07 -29.42 12.68
C LEU A 216 -1.86 -30.94 12.59
N LEU A 217 -0.65 -31.43 12.90
CA LEU A 217 -0.35 -32.85 13.00
C LEU A 217 -1.19 -33.53 14.09
N GLY A 218 -1.33 -32.91 15.26
CA GLY A 218 -2.19 -33.40 16.34
C GLY A 218 -3.65 -33.49 15.91
N LEU A 219 -4.15 -32.47 15.21
CA LEU A 219 -5.52 -32.42 14.67
C LEU A 219 -5.73 -33.49 13.59
N LEU A 220 -4.75 -33.71 12.70
CA LEU A 220 -4.77 -34.76 11.69
C LEU A 220 -4.80 -36.15 12.33
N VAL A 221 -3.96 -36.40 13.35
CA VAL A 221 -3.97 -37.66 14.10
C VAL A 221 -5.29 -37.86 14.81
N LEU A 222 -5.87 -36.82 15.41
CA LEU A 222 -7.20 -36.88 16.03
C LEU A 222 -8.29 -37.19 15.01
N ALA A 223 -8.25 -36.58 13.82
CA ALA A 223 -9.17 -36.84 12.72
C ALA A 223 -9.11 -38.29 12.22
N ILE A 224 -7.90 -38.85 12.10
CA ILE A 224 -7.68 -40.25 11.69
C ILE A 224 -8.14 -41.21 12.79
N ARG A 225 -7.87 -40.89 14.08
CA ARG A 225 -8.24 -41.74 15.22
C ARG A 225 -9.74 -41.67 15.56
N ASN A 226 -10.39 -40.54 15.28
CA ASN A 226 -11.82 -40.33 15.48
C ASN A 226 -12.54 -40.02 14.15
N PRO A 227 -12.73 -41.03 13.27
CA PRO A 227 -13.43 -40.87 12.00
C PRO A 227 -14.93 -40.55 12.14
N ARG A 228 -15.45 -40.45 13.38
CA ARG A 228 -16.82 -40.02 13.71
C ARG A 228 -16.98 -38.49 13.77
N MET A 229 -15.90 -37.72 13.86
CA MET A 229 -15.96 -36.25 13.96
C MET A 229 -16.18 -35.55 12.62
N PHE A 230 -15.81 -36.20 11.51
CA PHE A 230 -16.18 -35.72 10.19
C PHE A 230 -17.34 -36.58 9.71
N PRO A 231 -18.59 -36.07 9.67
CA PRO A 231 -19.65 -36.81 9.03
C PRO A 231 -19.22 -37.03 7.58
N ARG A 232 -18.88 -38.30 7.26
CA ARG A 232 -18.82 -38.74 5.88
C ARG A 232 -20.16 -38.32 5.27
N SER A 233 -20.13 -37.37 4.34
CA SER A 233 -21.27 -37.08 3.48
C SER A 233 -21.64 -38.41 2.83
N SER A 234 -22.59 -39.07 3.46
CA SER A 234 -23.16 -40.33 3.01
C SER A 234 -23.92 -39.97 1.77
N LYS A 235 -23.48 -40.50 0.63
CA LYS A 235 -24.30 -40.60 -0.57
C LYS A 235 -25.70 -41.08 -0.18
N ARG A 236 -26.70 -40.21 -0.26
CA ARG A 236 -28.06 -40.56 -0.68
C ARG A 236 -28.90 -39.33 -0.91
N GLY A 237 -29.40 -39.27 -2.12
CA GLY A 237 -30.19 -38.18 -2.66
C GLY A 237 -29.80 -38.09 -4.12
N SER A 238 -30.33 -39.01 -4.94
CA SER A 238 -30.61 -38.67 -6.32
C SER A 238 -31.42 -37.38 -6.29
N ALA A 239 -30.75 -36.24 -6.39
CA ALA A 239 -31.38 -35.11 -7.03
C ALA A 239 -31.59 -35.61 -8.45
N GLU A 240 -32.82 -36.01 -8.73
CA GLU A 240 -33.38 -35.88 -10.06
C GLU A 240 -33.02 -34.47 -10.49
N ILE A 241 -31.91 -34.35 -11.22
CA ILE A 241 -31.69 -33.23 -12.11
C ILE A 241 -32.84 -33.38 -13.07
N ALA A 242 -33.97 -32.75 -12.75
CA ALA A 242 -34.99 -32.41 -13.71
C ALA A 242 -34.23 -31.72 -14.82
N GLY A 243 -33.97 -32.48 -15.88
CA GLY A 243 -33.15 -32.04 -16.97
C GLY A 243 -33.81 -30.80 -17.53
N GLN A 244 -33.24 -29.64 -17.22
CA GLN A 244 -33.43 -28.47 -18.03
C GLN A 244 -32.72 -28.78 -19.35
N ARG A 245 -33.42 -29.53 -20.22
CA ARG A 245 -33.13 -29.53 -21.64
C ARG A 245 -33.42 -28.11 -22.11
N VAL A 246 -32.39 -27.28 -22.11
CA VAL A 246 -32.28 -26.21 -23.08
C VAL A 246 -32.12 -26.90 -24.42
N VAL A 247 -33.25 -27.17 -25.08
CA VAL A 247 -33.24 -27.38 -26.51
C VAL A 247 -32.87 -26.02 -27.09
N VAL A 248 -31.59 -25.86 -27.44
CA VAL A 248 -31.19 -24.86 -28.43
C VAL A 248 -31.78 -25.36 -29.74
N GLY A 249 -33.05 -25.03 -29.96
CA GLY A 249 -33.58 -24.92 -31.30
C GLY A 249 -32.88 -23.72 -31.94
N PRO A 250 -32.47 -23.79 -33.21
CA PRO A 250 -32.21 -22.57 -33.94
C PRO A 250 -33.54 -21.80 -33.94
N ASP A 251 -33.49 -20.57 -33.44
CA ASP A 251 -34.54 -19.52 -33.50
C ASP A 251 -35.04 -19.02 -32.12
N GLY A 252 -34.59 -17.83 -31.74
CA GLY A 252 -35.48 -16.74 -31.29
C GLY A 252 -35.94 -16.62 -29.82
N LEU A 253 -35.42 -15.56 -29.15
CA LEU A 253 -36.14 -14.51 -28.39
C LEU A 253 -36.68 -14.71 -26.93
N GLN A 254 -36.11 -13.88 -26.04
CA GLN A 254 -36.64 -13.13 -24.86
C GLN A 254 -36.89 -13.83 -23.49
N PRO A 255 -36.42 -13.25 -22.37
CA PRO A 255 -36.82 -13.64 -21.01
C PRO A 255 -37.95 -12.75 -20.45
N GLU A 256 -39.04 -13.38 -19.96
CA GLU A 256 -39.96 -12.76 -19.00
C GLU A 256 -39.65 -13.24 -17.57
N GLN A 257 -39.63 -12.30 -16.63
CA GLN A 257 -39.54 -12.55 -15.20
C GLN A 257 -40.95 -12.78 -14.63
N THR A 258 -41.12 -13.81 -13.79
CA THR A 258 -42.32 -13.93 -12.95
C THR A 258 -41.93 -14.25 -11.51
N THR A 259 -42.15 -13.26 -10.66
CA THR A 259 -42.18 -13.32 -9.19
C THR A 259 -43.41 -14.10 -8.71
N ALA A 260 -43.30 -14.92 -7.67
CA ALA A 260 -44.48 -15.37 -6.92
C ALA A 260 -44.18 -15.64 -5.43
N THR A 261 -44.78 -14.78 -4.62
CA THR A 261 -45.09 -14.85 -3.19
C THR A 261 -45.97 -16.05 -2.81
N SER A 262 -45.79 -16.61 -1.59
CA SER A 262 -46.84 -17.11 -0.64
C SER A 262 -46.18 -18.02 0.42
N ALA A 263 -45.99 -17.62 1.69
CA ALA A 263 -46.93 -17.51 2.81
C ALA A 263 -47.46 -18.84 3.40
N ALA A 264 -47.08 -19.13 4.67
CA ALA A 264 -47.87 -19.78 5.75
C ALA A 264 -46.99 -19.87 7.03
N SER A 265 -47.22 -19.05 8.07
CA SER A 265 -48.03 -19.36 9.29
C SER A 265 -47.29 -20.26 10.29
N ALA A 266 -47.21 -20.04 11.61
CA ALA A 266 -47.80 -19.07 12.53
C ALA A 266 -47.07 -19.24 13.89
N LEU A 267 -46.99 -18.19 14.72
CA LEU A 267 -47.14 -18.29 16.18
C LEU A 267 -47.48 -16.92 16.76
N ARG A 268 -48.53 -16.94 17.59
CA ARG A 268 -49.26 -15.82 18.21
C ARG A 268 -48.42 -15.16 19.30
N ASN A 269 -48.54 -13.84 19.45
CA ASN A 269 -49.00 -13.30 20.74
C ASN A 269 -49.65 -11.92 20.57
N THR A 270 -50.66 -11.69 21.40
CA THR A 270 -51.69 -10.66 21.37
C THR A 270 -51.42 -9.54 22.37
N ALA A 271 -51.62 -8.29 21.96
CA ALA A 271 -52.04 -7.10 22.74
C ALA A 271 -52.14 -5.94 21.73
N ASP A 272 -53.25 -5.72 21.03
CA ASP A 272 -54.56 -5.18 21.42
C ASP A 272 -54.59 -3.64 21.64
N LEU A 273 -55.42 -3.00 20.79
CA LEU A 273 -55.97 -1.63 20.74
C LEU A 273 -54.98 -0.45 20.60
N SER A 274 -54.79 0.23 19.46
CA SER A 274 -55.69 0.85 18.46
C SER A 274 -56.47 2.08 18.94
N GLN A 275 -56.04 3.28 18.50
CA GLN A 275 -56.82 4.41 17.93
C GLN A 275 -55.88 5.63 17.82
N ASP A 276 -55.24 5.86 16.67
CA ASP A 276 -55.68 6.58 15.46
C ASP A 276 -55.94 8.10 15.67
N PRO A 277 -55.21 8.99 14.95
CA PRO A 277 -55.40 10.44 15.00
C PRO A 277 -56.21 10.95 13.80
N GLY A 278 -57.10 11.91 14.00
CA GLY A 278 -57.76 12.56 12.86
C GLY A 278 -58.64 13.76 13.19
N ALA A 279 -58.21 14.94 12.69
CA ALA A 279 -59.00 16.12 12.30
C ALA A 279 -59.75 16.86 13.45
N GLU A 280 -59.99 18.18 13.43
CA GLU A 280 -60.12 19.16 12.36
C GLU A 280 -60.28 20.56 13.02
N SER A 281 -59.94 21.64 12.29
CA SER A 281 -60.55 22.98 12.36
C SER A 281 -60.44 23.79 13.69
N ALA A 282 -60.31 25.11 13.75
CA ALA A 282 -60.08 26.23 12.83
C ALA A 282 -59.84 27.49 13.74
N GLU A 283 -59.65 28.65 13.10
CA GLU A 283 -59.78 30.02 13.64
C GLU A 283 -58.54 30.78 14.16
N HIS A 284 -58.05 31.66 13.27
CA HIS A 284 -57.53 33.01 13.52
C HIS A 284 -58.55 33.91 14.26
N PRO A 285 -58.17 34.99 14.99
CA PRO A 285 -57.64 36.24 14.40
C PRO A 285 -56.55 36.95 15.27
N SER A 286 -55.50 37.57 14.70
CA SER A 286 -55.37 38.95 14.16
C SER A 286 -54.63 39.91 15.11
N SER A 287 -53.88 40.82 14.46
CA SER A 287 -53.35 42.13 14.92
C SER A 287 -51.99 42.04 15.62
N GLY A 288 -50.87 42.44 15.01
CA GLY A 288 -50.47 43.78 14.51
C GLY A 288 -49.13 44.10 15.24
N THR A 289 -48.09 44.78 14.76
CA THR A 289 -47.83 45.76 13.70
C THR A 289 -46.29 45.88 13.62
N GLY A 290 -45.70 46.07 12.43
CA GLY A 290 -44.25 46.28 12.21
C GLY A 290 -43.75 47.70 12.56
N PRO A 291 -42.85 48.31 11.77
CA PRO A 291 -41.42 47.99 11.61
C PRO A 291 -40.51 49.25 11.77
N GLY A 292 -39.19 49.09 11.66
CA GLY A 292 -38.20 50.15 11.36
C GLY A 292 -36.86 49.48 11.03
N GLU A 293 -36.31 49.57 9.80
CA GLU A 293 -35.51 50.71 9.24
C GLU A 293 -34.34 51.09 10.16
N GLU A 294 -33.09 51.32 9.76
CA GLU A 294 -32.36 51.42 8.49
C GLU A 294 -30.86 51.67 8.87
N GLY A 295 -29.94 51.61 7.90
CA GLY A 295 -28.58 52.21 8.00
C GLY A 295 -27.46 51.23 7.64
N GLU A 296 -26.98 51.09 6.39
CA GLU A 296 -26.34 52.06 5.48
C GLU A 296 -24.87 52.39 5.86
N GLN A 297 -23.96 51.82 5.06
CA GLN A 297 -22.68 52.33 4.52
C GLN A 297 -21.71 53.17 5.40
N ALA A 298 -20.50 52.64 5.61
CA ALA A 298 -19.21 53.22 5.18
C ALA A 298 -18.06 52.24 5.48
#